data_AF-A0A914FE13-F1
#
_entry.id   AF-A0A914FE13-F1
#
_cell.length_a   1.000
_cell.length_b   1.000
_cell.length_c   1.000
_cell.angle_alpha   90.00
_cell.angle_beta   90.00
_cell.angle_gamma   90.00
#
_symmetry.space_group_name_H-M   'P 1'
#
loop_
_entity.id
_entity.type
_entity.pdbx_description
1 polymer ?
#
loop_
_entity_poly.entity_id
_entity_poly.type
_entity_poly.pdbx_seq_one_letter_code
_entity_poly.pdbx_strand_id
1 'polypeptide(L)'
;MPGIHLNHHVSWDDLFELCYVYEDPGITLPVCECGRIAADIKKVQHQIKNRQYFADKPCTAANCKMIGEKLYRKTEKRKLIILCKNRNEPKLARFTKNFSTAIKEFAETERKKIKERNVFEPKEDVEQYCDDIEKKLRADGSWPTNDEKWNRYFCRCCTSDGSCKLFSVLLEAGDCQTLLSMPNEKIKKVLQCCHGQAIGWNLMFLADNIMQDTPNAWGPLKSDAYYRRTLMNDCDGQTFLYGCRKYLTDEVYMKDFDAIKELCKKCFQFLFTLEMLGKEVGDEFTISDGWLTVLKMFV
;
A
#
# COMPACT_ATOMS: atom_id res chain seq x y z
N MET A 1 10.32 -16.61 -2.93
CA MET A 1 10.69 -15.45 -2.08
C MET A 1 10.51 -14.16 -2.87
N PRO A 2 9.37 -13.47 -2.73
CA PRO A 2 9.11 -12.19 -3.44
C PRO A 2 9.96 -11.00 -2.94
N GLY A 3 10.50 -11.07 -1.72
CA GLY A 3 11.08 -9.91 -1.03
C GLY A 3 12.41 -9.39 -1.57
N ILE A 4 13.19 -10.20 -2.30
CA ILE A 4 14.47 -9.75 -2.89
C ILE A 4 14.24 -9.07 -4.25
N HIS A 5 13.17 -9.45 -4.96
CA HIS A 5 12.90 -8.95 -6.31
C HIS A 5 12.36 -7.52 -6.31
N LEU A 6 11.67 -7.08 -5.26
CA LEU A 6 11.05 -5.75 -5.22
C LEU A 6 12.00 -4.65 -4.76
N ASN A 7 13.00 -4.96 -3.93
CA ASN A 7 13.88 -3.95 -3.32
C ASN A 7 14.80 -3.25 -4.31
N HIS A 8 15.12 -3.88 -5.44
CA HIS A 8 15.99 -3.27 -6.46
C HIS A 8 15.21 -2.54 -7.56
N HIS A 9 13.93 -2.88 -7.74
CA HIS A 9 13.08 -2.26 -8.76
C HIS A 9 12.26 -1.10 -8.21
N VAL A 10 11.76 -1.20 -6.98
CA VAL A 10 10.93 -0.18 -6.34
C VAL A 10 11.80 0.68 -5.42
N SER A 11 11.84 1.98 -5.70
CA SER A 11 12.63 2.95 -4.94
C SER A 11 11.89 3.33 -3.65
N TRP A 12 11.92 2.43 -2.66
CA TRP A 12 11.28 2.66 -1.36
C TRP A 12 11.85 3.88 -0.63
N ASP A 13 13.12 4.20 -0.87
CA ASP A 13 13.75 5.44 -0.37
C ASP A 13 13.08 6.69 -0.93
N ASP A 14 12.65 6.67 -2.20
CA ASP A 14 11.88 7.79 -2.76
C ASP A 14 10.56 7.95 -2.03
N LEU A 15 9.83 6.86 -1.78
CA LEU A 15 8.58 6.91 -1.02
C LEU A 15 8.83 7.37 0.43
N PHE A 16 9.91 6.92 1.06
CA PHE A 16 10.27 7.33 2.40
C PHE A 16 10.59 8.82 2.48
N GLU A 17 11.39 9.35 1.55
CA GLU A 17 11.70 10.79 1.49
C GLU A 17 10.47 11.65 1.17
N LEU A 18 9.51 11.09 0.45
CA LEU A 18 8.23 11.70 0.13
C LEU A 18 7.32 11.77 1.36
N CYS A 19 7.16 10.66 2.08
CA CYS A 19 6.29 10.57 3.24
C CYS A 19 6.88 11.25 4.47
N TYR A 20 8.21 11.30 4.61
CA TYR A 20 8.87 11.84 5.79
C TYR A 20 9.63 13.13 5.47
N VAL A 21 9.13 14.25 5.97
CA VAL A 21 9.89 15.50 5.95
C VAL A 21 10.52 15.76 7.30
N TYR A 22 11.66 16.44 7.30
CA TYR A 22 12.22 16.96 8.54
C TYR A 22 11.28 17.96 9.18
N GLU A 23 11.05 17.83 10.49
CA GLU A 23 10.24 18.79 11.25
C GLU A 23 10.83 20.20 11.17
N ASP A 24 12.15 20.27 11.14
CA ASP A 24 12.92 21.47 10.89
C ASP A 24 13.44 21.45 9.43
N PRO A 25 12.99 22.39 8.57
CA PRO A 25 13.52 22.49 7.21
C PRO A 25 15.03 22.76 7.17
N GLY A 26 15.59 23.25 8.28
CA GLY A 26 17.00 23.57 8.40
C GLY A 26 17.37 24.84 7.64
N ILE A 27 18.68 25.11 7.62
CA ILE A 27 19.28 26.22 6.90
C ILE A 27 20.53 25.78 6.18
N THR A 28 20.65 26.15 4.91
CA THR A 28 21.90 25.96 4.15
C THR A 28 22.86 27.08 4.48
N LEU A 29 24.07 26.74 4.93
CA LEU A 29 25.12 27.68 5.29
C LEU A 29 26.43 27.32 4.59
N PRO A 30 27.25 28.31 4.21
CA PRO A 30 28.57 28.08 3.65
C PRO A 30 29.49 27.42 4.68
N VAL A 31 30.37 26.55 4.19
CA VAL A 31 31.31 25.78 5.01
C VAL A 31 32.74 25.93 4.51
N CYS A 32 33.67 25.96 5.47
CA CYS A 32 35.11 26.03 5.21
C CYS A 32 35.72 24.63 5.05
N GLU A 33 36.99 24.56 4.64
CA GLU A 33 37.79 23.31 4.50
C GLU A 33 37.78 22.45 5.77
N CYS A 34 37.69 23.06 6.96
CA CYS A 34 37.59 22.35 8.23
C CYS A 34 36.19 21.75 8.51
N GLY A 35 35.24 21.85 7.58
CA GLY A 35 33.87 21.35 7.72
C GLY A 35 32.96 22.20 8.61
N ARG A 36 33.46 23.33 9.11
CA ARG A 36 32.73 24.28 9.98
C ARG A 36 32.12 25.44 9.19
N ILE A 37 31.17 26.14 9.79
CA ILE A 37 30.41 27.24 9.16
C ILE A 37 31.32 28.45 8.90
N ALA A 38 31.28 29.00 7.68
CA ALA A 38 31.96 30.24 7.30
C ALA A 38 31.25 31.45 7.92
N ALA A 39 31.60 31.77 9.17
CA ALA A 39 30.96 32.82 9.97
C ALA A 39 31.60 34.21 9.78
N ASP A 40 32.51 34.38 8.83
CA ASP A 40 33.08 35.66 8.40
C ASP A 40 32.08 36.48 7.54
N ILE A 41 31.08 35.81 6.96
CA ILE A 41 30.03 36.47 6.18
C ILE A 41 28.96 37.09 7.10
N LYS A 42 28.74 38.40 7.02
CA LYS A 42 27.72 39.13 7.82
C LYS A 42 26.32 38.49 7.77
N LYS A 43 25.89 38.01 6.60
CA LYS A 43 24.60 37.31 6.42
C LYS A 43 24.55 36.04 7.27
N VAL A 44 25.62 35.25 7.27
CA VAL A 44 25.72 34.00 8.04
C VAL A 44 25.72 34.30 9.54
N GLN A 45 26.50 35.31 9.98
CA GLN A 45 26.50 35.78 11.37
C GLN A 45 25.09 36.11 11.84
N HIS A 46 24.33 36.87 11.04
CA HIS A 46 22.95 37.21 11.36
C HIS A 46 22.05 35.96 11.43
N GLN A 47 22.21 35.02 10.50
CA GLN A 47 21.44 33.77 10.49
C GLN A 47 21.73 32.88 11.72
N ILE A 48 22.95 32.87 12.26
CA ILE A 48 23.31 31.97 13.38
C ILE A 48 23.24 32.63 14.77
N LYS A 49 23.27 33.96 14.87
CA LYS A 49 23.42 34.73 16.14
C LYS A 49 22.47 34.29 17.27
N ASN A 50 21.21 34.00 16.94
CA ASN A 50 20.18 33.67 17.94
C ASN A 50 19.83 32.18 18.00
N ARG A 51 20.66 31.32 17.42
CA ARG A 51 20.39 29.88 17.27
C ARG A 51 21.42 29.08 18.06
N GLN A 52 21.06 28.73 19.30
CA GLN A 52 21.97 28.06 20.27
C GLN A 52 22.63 26.77 19.73
N TYR A 53 21.95 26.03 18.87
CA TYR A 53 22.45 24.79 18.27
C TYR A 53 23.57 24.98 17.22
N PHE A 54 24.04 26.23 17.04
CA PHE A 54 25.23 26.59 16.26
C PHE A 54 26.40 27.05 17.11
N ALA A 55 26.31 27.10 18.45
CA ALA A 55 27.34 27.76 19.28
C ALA A 55 28.79 27.27 19.04
N ASP A 56 28.96 26.00 18.68
CA ASP A 56 30.24 25.33 18.47
C ASP A 56 30.60 25.05 16.99
N LYS A 57 29.71 25.44 16.06
CA LYS A 57 29.79 25.10 14.64
C LYS A 57 30.53 26.12 13.74
N PRO A 58 30.72 27.40 14.11
CA PRO A 58 31.54 28.35 13.36
C PRO A 58 33.00 27.94 13.22
N CYS A 59 33.56 28.23 12.04
CA CYS A 59 34.99 28.21 11.82
C CYS A 59 35.64 29.39 12.56
N THR A 60 36.75 29.13 13.24
CA THR A 60 37.56 30.15 13.93
C THR A 60 38.91 30.40 13.25
N ALA A 61 39.25 29.60 12.23
CA ALA A 61 40.53 29.69 11.54
C ALA A 61 40.51 30.79 10.48
N ALA A 62 41.39 31.79 10.63
CA ALA A 62 41.44 32.99 9.79
C ALA A 62 41.69 32.72 8.29
N ASN A 63 42.38 31.62 7.95
CA ASN A 63 42.77 31.28 6.58
C ASN A 63 42.05 30.04 6.04
N CYS A 64 40.93 29.63 6.64
CA CYS A 64 40.21 28.44 6.21
C CYS A 64 39.26 28.78 5.05
N LYS A 65 39.56 28.27 3.85
CA LYS A 65 38.83 28.64 2.63
C LYS A 65 37.44 28.02 2.63
N MET A 66 36.49 28.70 2.00
CA MET A 66 35.14 28.19 1.75
C MET A 66 35.17 27.16 0.63
N ILE A 67 34.56 26.00 0.85
CA ILE A 67 34.55 24.89 -0.11
C ILE A 67 33.15 24.52 -0.62
N GLY A 68 32.10 25.11 -0.06
CA GLY A 68 30.74 24.87 -0.49
C GLY A 68 29.73 25.23 0.58
N GLU A 69 28.58 24.56 0.53
CA GLU A 69 27.47 24.77 1.46
C GLU A 69 27.05 23.45 2.11
N LYS A 70 26.50 23.54 3.32
CA LYS A 70 25.94 22.40 4.06
C LYS A 70 24.61 22.79 4.69
N LEU A 71 23.67 21.85 4.66
CA LEU A 71 22.38 21.98 5.32
C LEU A 71 22.50 21.61 6.81
N TYR A 72 22.03 22.49 7.67
CA TYR A 72 22.02 22.30 9.11
C TYR A 72 20.60 22.32 9.66
N ARG A 73 20.27 21.30 10.45
CA ARG A 73 18.99 21.20 11.16
C ARG A 73 19.23 21.26 12.66
N LYS A 74 18.26 21.81 13.39
CA LYS A 74 18.18 21.77 14.85
C LYS A 74 17.97 20.34 15.32
N THR A 75 17.22 19.55 14.56
CA THR A 75 16.88 18.16 14.88
C THR A 75 16.85 17.34 13.60
N GLU A 76 17.28 16.08 13.67
CA GLU A 76 17.12 15.10 12.59
C GLU A 76 15.75 14.40 12.64
N LYS A 77 14.85 14.83 13.55
CA LYS A 77 13.49 14.28 13.63
C LYS A 77 12.76 14.57 12.32
N ARG A 78 12.15 13.51 11.81
CA ARG A 78 11.24 13.57 10.67
C ARG A 78 9.82 13.38 11.19
N LYS A 79 8.88 14.02 10.51
CA LYS A 79 7.45 13.78 10.68
C LYS A 79 6.88 13.23 9.40
N LEU A 80 5.90 12.34 9.56
CA LEU A 80 5.05 11.96 8.46
C LEU A 80 4.29 13.19 7.96
N ILE A 81 4.28 13.38 6.64
CA ILE A 81 3.29 14.22 5.97
C ILE A 81 2.55 13.33 4.99
N ILE A 82 1.23 13.25 5.15
CA ILE A 82 0.37 12.68 4.12
C ILE A 82 0.39 13.67 2.95
N LEU A 83 0.89 13.21 1.81
CA LEU A 83 1.31 14.04 0.69
C LEU A 83 0.17 14.64 -0.14
N CYS A 84 -0.98 15.00 0.42
CA CYS A 84 -2.19 15.43 -0.32
C CYS A 84 -2.09 16.73 -1.16
N LYS A 85 -0.89 17.28 -1.44
CA LYS A 85 -0.74 18.58 -2.11
C LYS A 85 0.22 18.64 -3.30
N ASN A 86 1.07 17.64 -3.54
CA ASN A 86 2.08 17.71 -4.61
C ASN A 86 2.01 16.51 -5.58
N ARG A 87 0.93 16.48 -6.37
CA ARG A 87 0.66 15.47 -7.41
C ARG A 87 1.70 15.38 -8.53
N ASN A 88 2.59 16.36 -8.65
CA ASN A 88 3.57 16.46 -9.72
C ASN A 88 5.03 16.22 -9.26
N GLU A 89 5.24 15.57 -8.11
CA GLU A 89 6.58 15.30 -7.61
C GLU A 89 7.29 14.20 -8.44
N PRO A 90 8.45 14.46 -9.07
CA PRO A 90 9.11 13.49 -9.94
C PRO A 90 9.46 12.16 -9.26
N LYS A 91 9.80 12.20 -7.97
CA LYS A 91 10.06 11.00 -7.17
C LYS A 91 8.83 10.11 -7.03
N LEU A 92 7.66 10.72 -6.84
CA LEU A 92 6.40 9.99 -6.72
C LEU A 92 6.02 9.35 -8.05
N ALA A 93 6.18 10.08 -9.15
CA ALA A 93 5.96 9.55 -10.50
C ALA A 93 6.88 8.35 -10.78
N ARG A 94 8.17 8.44 -10.39
CA ARG A 94 9.14 7.34 -10.50
C ARG A 94 8.75 6.14 -9.65
N PHE A 95 8.43 6.34 -8.37
CA PHE A 95 7.98 5.27 -7.48
C PHE A 95 6.74 4.56 -8.06
N THR A 96 5.74 5.34 -8.44
CA THR A 96 4.48 4.85 -9.02
C THR A 96 4.75 4.01 -10.27
N LYS A 97 5.59 4.50 -11.18
CA LYS A 97 5.97 3.78 -12.40
C LYS A 97 6.64 2.45 -12.05
N ASN A 98 7.64 2.46 -11.19
CA ASN A 98 8.39 1.26 -10.82
C ASN A 98 7.51 0.22 -10.11
N PHE A 99 6.65 0.67 -9.19
CA PHE A 99 5.71 -0.20 -8.49
C PHE A 99 4.69 -0.82 -9.46
N SER A 100 4.16 -0.03 -10.41
CA SER A 100 3.27 -0.53 -11.47
C SER A 100 3.95 -1.59 -12.33
N THR A 101 5.20 -1.34 -12.73
CA THR A 101 5.99 -2.29 -13.51
C THR A 101 6.15 -3.60 -12.74
N ALA A 102 6.49 -3.53 -11.44
CA ALA A 102 6.60 -4.72 -10.61
C ALA A 102 5.27 -5.51 -10.53
N ILE A 103 4.12 -4.84 -10.36
CA ILE A 103 2.80 -5.50 -10.41
C ILE A 103 2.62 -6.25 -11.73
N LYS A 104 2.94 -5.61 -12.87
CA LYS A 104 2.81 -6.21 -14.20
C LYS A 104 3.72 -7.42 -14.40
N GLU A 105 4.97 -7.34 -13.96
CA GLU A 105 5.94 -8.44 -14.03
C GLU A 105 5.50 -9.64 -13.19
N PHE A 106 5.01 -9.41 -11.97
CA PHE A 106 4.48 -10.47 -11.12
C PHE A 106 3.21 -11.08 -11.72
N ALA A 107 2.30 -10.25 -12.24
CA ALA A 107 1.09 -10.72 -12.91
C ALA A 107 1.43 -11.65 -14.09
N GLU A 108 2.39 -11.27 -14.92
CA GLU A 108 2.87 -12.09 -16.04
C GLU A 108 3.57 -13.37 -15.58
N THR A 109 4.35 -13.28 -14.50
CA THR A 109 5.04 -14.44 -13.93
C THR A 109 4.06 -15.46 -13.38
N GLU A 110 3.07 -15.04 -12.61
CA GLU A 110 2.02 -15.94 -12.10
C GLU A 110 1.19 -16.51 -13.25
N ARG A 111 0.86 -15.70 -14.25
CA ARG A 111 0.13 -16.18 -15.43
C ARG A 111 0.86 -17.28 -16.18
N LYS A 112 2.18 -17.16 -16.34
CA LYS A 112 3.05 -18.14 -17.02
C LYS A 112 3.11 -19.49 -16.31
N LYS A 113 2.84 -19.55 -15.00
CA LYS A 113 2.76 -20.81 -14.27
C LYS A 113 1.56 -21.65 -14.70
N ILE A 114 0.53 -21.01 -15.23
CA ILE A 114 -0.73 -21.63 -15.67
C ILE A 114 -0.65 -21.85 -17.17
N LYS A 115 -0.23 -23.05 -17.57
CA LYS A 115 0.02 -23.40 -18.97
C LYS A 115 -1.25 -23.40 -19.82
N GLU A 116 -2.35 -23.93 -19.27
CA GLU A 116 -3.63 -24.07 -19.96
C GLU A 116 -4.77 -23.65 -19.03
N ARG A 117 -5.76 -22.93 -19.58
CA ARG A 117 -6.99 -22.59 -18.86
C ARG A 117 -8.00 -23.72 -19.05
N ASN A 118 -8.26 -24.44 -17.97
CA ASN A 118 -9.38 -25.37 -17.90
C ASN A 118 -10.62 -24.56 -17.53
N VAL A 119 -11.21 -23.88 -18.51
CA VAL A 119 -12.42 -23.09 -18.29
C VAL A 119 -13.59 -24.04 -18.04
N PHE A 120 -14.25 -23.86 -16.92
CA PHE A 120 -15.47 -24.58 -16.58
C PHE A 120 -16.57 -24.27 -17.62
N GLU A 121 -17.23 -25.31 -18.13
CA GLU A 121 -18.26 -25.14 -19.15
C GLU A 121 -19.55 -24.55 -18.53
N PRO A 122 -20.15 -23.50 -19.12
CA PRO A 122 -21.37 -22.86 -18.61
C PRO A 122 -22.62 -23.76 -18.55
N LYS A 123 -22.55 -25.02 -18.99
CA LYS A 123 -23.64 -26.00 -18.87
C LYS A 123 -23.80 -26.52 -17.45
N GLU A 124 -22.77 -26.38 -16.62
CA GLU A 124 -22.78 -26.73 -15.22
C GLU A 124 -23.31 -25.54 -14.40
N ASP A 125 -24.07 -25.83 -13.33
CA ASP A 125 -24.64 -24.81 -12.46
C ASP A 125 -23.53 -24.03 -11.75
N VAL A 126 -23.41 -22.73 -12.06
CA VAL A 126 -22.38 -21.85 -11.50
C VAL A 126 -22.49 -21.78 -9.98
N GLU A 127 -23.71 -21.81 -9.44
CA GLU A 127 -23.93 -21.80 -8.00
C GLU A 127 -23.37 -23.08 -7.38
N GLN A 128 -23.66 -24.24 -7.97
CA GLN A 128 -23.10 -25.53 -7.54
C GLN A 128 -21.58 -25.56 -7.63
N TYR A 129 -20.99 -25.01 -8.69
CA TYR A 129 -19.54 -24.90 -8.83
C TYR A 129 -18.92 -24.03 -7.74
N CYS A 130 -19.54 -22.89 -7.44
CA CYS A 130 -19.11 -22.02 -6.37
C CYS A 130 -19.20 -22.71 -5.00
N ASP A 131 -20.30 -23.42 -4.74
CA ASP A 131 -20.52 -24.19 -3.53
C ASP A 131 -19.49 -25.31 -3.36
N ASP A 132 -19.13 -25.99 -4.43
CA ASP A 132 -18.14 -27.08 -4.39
C ASP A 132 -16.73 -26.56 -4.10
N ILE A 133 -16.37 -25.38 -4.62
CA ILE A 133 -15.11 -24.72 -4.25
C ILE A 133 -15.17 -24.24 -2.80
N GLU A 134 -16.27 -23.62 -2.37
CA GLU A 134 -16.45 -23.20 -0.98
C GLU A 134 -16.28 -24.39 -0.02
N LYS A 135 -16.91 -25.54 -0.29
CA LYS A 135 -16.75 -26.77 0.50
C LYS A 135 -15.29 -27.22 0.58
N LYS A 136 -14.54 -27.17 -0.53
CA LYS A 136 -13.11 -27.53 -0.56
C LYS A 136 -12.28 -26.60 0.32
N LEU A 137 -12.45 -25.29 0.16
CA LEU A 137 -11.76 -24.28 0.96
C LEU A 137 -12.12 -24.37 2.45
N ARG A 138 -13.35 -24.77 2.78
CA ARG A 138 -13.75 -25.02 4.18
C ARG A 138 -13.03 -26.24 4.74
N ALA A 139 -12.95 -27.31 3.96
CA ALA A 139 -12.30 -28.55 4.38
C ALA A 139 -10.79 -28.37 4.62
N ASP A 140 -10.12 -27.51 3.84
CA ASP A 140 -8.69 -27.22 4.00
C ASP A 140 -8.37 -26.07 4.97
N GLY A 141 -9.40 -25.39 5.49
CA GLY A 141 -9.26 -24.27 6.43
C GLY A 141 -8.87 -22.93 5.80
N SER A 142 -8.81 -22.84 4.48
CA SER A 142 -8.58 -21.58 3.74
C SER A 142 -9.83 -20.70 3.72
N TRP A 143 -11.00 -21.28 3.96
CA TRP A 143 -12.23 -20.53 4.06
C TRP A 143 -12.30 -19.71 5.36
N PRO A 144 -12.76 -18.46 5.31
CA PRO A 144 -12.77 -17.63 6.51
C PRO A 144 -13.83 -18.08 7.55
N THR A 145 -13.45 -18.14 8.83
CA THR A 145 -14.23 -18.81 9.91
C THR A 145 -15.42 -18.04 10.49
N ASN A 146 -15.67 -16.78 10.10
CA ASN A 146 -16.71 -15.90 10.67
C ASN A 146 -17.93 -15.71 9.74
N ASP A 147 -18.52 -16.81 9.27
CA ASP A 147 -19.52 -16.84 8.18
C ASP A 147 -20.86 -16.14 8.42
N GLU A 148 -21.35 -16.07 9.66
CA GLU A 148 -22.74 -15.63 9.91
C GLU A 148 -22.99 -14.16 9.56
N LYS A 149 -21.99 -13.29 9.77
CA LYS A 149 -22.05 -11.90 9.28
C LYS A 149 -21.79 -11.84 7.78
N TRP A 150 -20.92 -12.69 7.26
CA TRP A 150 -20.44 -12.63 5.88
C TRP A 150 -21.54 -12.90 4.84
N ASN A 151 -22.36 -13.94 5.08
CA ASN A 151 -23.46 -14.30 4.19
C ASN A 151 -24.55 -13.22 4.09
N ARG A 152 -24.73 -12.36 5.11
CA ARG A 152 -25.81 -11.36 5.11
C ARG A 152 -25.50 -10.13 4.24
N TYR A 153 -24.21 -9.83 3.99
CA TYR A 153 -23.79 -8.63 3.26
C TYR A 153 -23.34 -8.91 1.82
N PHE A 154 -22.71 -10.05 1.53
CA PHE A 154 -22.33 -10.43 0.16
C PHE A 154 -23.51 -10.89 -0.71
N CYS A 155 -24.58 -11.41 -0.09
CA CYS A 155 -25.77 -11.94 -0.78
C CYS A 155 -26.57 -10.89 -1.56
N ARG A 156 -26.14 -9.62 -1.60
CA ARG A 156 -26.73 -8.54 -2.41
C ARG A 156 -25.77 -7.92 -3.43
N CYS A 157 -24.56 -8.47 -3.64
CA CYS A 157 -23.65 -7.96 -4.69
C CYS A 157 -24.22 -8.17 -6.10
N CYS A 158 -23.55 -7.58 -7.10
CA CYS A 158 -23.95 -7.57 -8.51
C CYS A 158 -24.11 -8.95 -9.18
N THR A 159 -23.75 -10.06 -8.52
CA THR A 159 -23.94 -11.42 -9.01
C THR A 159 -24.79 -12.23 -8.02
N SER A 160 -25.96 -12.68 -8.45
CA SER A 160 -26.89 -13.50 -7.65
C SER A 160 -26.42 -14.94 -7.46
N ASP A 161 -25.32 -15.33 -8.11
CA ASP A 161 -24.79 -16.70 -8.20
C ASP A 161 -23.60 -16.96 -7.25
N GLY A 162 -23.35 -16.06 -6.28
CA GLY A 162 -22.25 -16.21 -5.33
C GLY A 162 -20.84 -15.92 -5.89
N SER A 163 -20.69 -15.61 -7.17
CA SER A 163 -19.38 -15.39 -7.79
C SER A 163 -18.55 -14.30 -7.09
N CYS A 164 -19.11 -13.13 -6.74
CA CYS A 164 -18.34 -12.07 -6.06
C CYS A 164 -17.68 -12.56 -4.75
N LYS A 165 -18.45 -13.33 -3.98
CA LYS A 165 -18.09 -13.85 -2.66
C LYS A 165 -16.88 -14.77 -2.80
N LEU A 166 -17.02 -15.77 -3.68
CA LEU A 166 -15.95 -16.72 -3.97
C LEU A 166 -14.71 -16.02 -4.55
N PHE A 167 -14.90 -15.11 -5.51
CA PHE A 167 -13.80 -14.41 -6.17
C PHE A 167 -12.93 -13.63 -5.18
N SER A 168 -13.54 -12.97 -4.19
CA SER A 168 -12.81 -12.23 -3.16
C SER A 168 -11.91 -13.15 -2.33
N VAL A 169 -12.40 -14.35 -1.98
CA VAL A 169 -11.63 -15.35 -1.23
C VAL A 169 -10.48 -15.89 -2.08
N LEU A 170 -10.75 -16.22 -3.34
CA LEU A 170 -9.74 -16.74 -4.25
C LEU A 170 -8.66 -15.70 -4.57
N LEU A 171 -9.02 -14.42 -4.73
CA LEU A 171 -8.07 -13.31 -4.91
C LEU A 171 -7.15 -13.16 -3.71
N GLU A 172 -7.69 -13.28 -2.49
CA GLU A 172 -6.92 -13.17 -1.26
C GLU A 172 -6.03 -14.40 -1.00
N ALA A 173 -6.50 -15.59 -1.39
CA ALA A 173 -5.70 -16.81 -1.41
C ALA A 173 -4.59 -16.75 -2.47
N GLY A 174 -4.80 -15.96 -3.54
CA GLY A 174 -3.98 -15.97 -4.74
C GLY A 174 -4.14 -17.26 -5.55
N ASP A 175 -5.33 -17.86 -5.52
CA ASP A 175 -5.66 -19.05 -6.30
C ASP A 175 -5.93 -18.67 -7.77
N CYS A 176 -4.87 -18.29 -8.46
CA CYS A 176 -4.90 -17.88 -9.86
C CYS A 176 -5.48 -18.98 -10.77
N GLN A 177 -5.31 -20.26 -10.43
CA GLN A 177 -5.79 -21.38 -11.23
C GLN A 177 -7.33 -21.43 -11.22
N THR A 178 -7.94 -21.41 -10.04
CA THR A 178 -9.40 -21.42 -9.92
C THR A 178 -10.03 -20.12 -10.40
N LEU A 179 -9.35 -18.98 -10.23
CA LEU A 179 -9.81 -17.71 -10.80
C LEU A 179 -9.86 -17.77 -12.34
N LEU A 180 -8.84 -18.34 -12.97
CA LEU A 180 -8.76 -18.45 -14.43
C LEU A 180 -9.60 -19.58 -15.01
N SER A 181 -10.07 -20.55 -14.22
CA SER A 181 -11.07 -21.53 -14.70
C SER A 181 -12.46 -20.95 -14.86
N MET A 182 -12.72 -19.74 -14.36
CA MET A 182 -14.00 -19.07 -14.59
C MET A 182 -14.12 -18.55 -16.03
N PRO A 183 -15.32 -18.54 -16.63
CA PRO A 183 -15.55 -17.91 -17.93
C PRO A 183 -15.20 -16.43 -17.92
N ASN A 184 -14.69 -15.91 -19.05
CA ASN A 184 -14.28 -14.50 -19.16
C ASN A 184 -15.40 -13.52 -18.79
N GLU A 185 -16.64 -13.79 -19.21
CA GLU A 185 -17.80 -12.94 -18.88
C GLU A 185 -18.06 -12.87 -17.37
N LYS A 186 -17.78 -13.94 -16.62
CA LYS A 186 -17.90 -13.95 -15.16
C LYS A 186 -16.79 -13.15 -14.51
N ILE A 187 -15.54 -13.36 -14.95
CA ILE A 187 -14.39 -12.57 -14.48
C ILE A 187 -14.65 -11.09 -14.73
N LYS A 188 -15.05 -10.69 -15.94
CA LYS A 188 -15.42 -9.31 -16.28
C LYS A 188 -16.52 -8.77 -15.36
N LYS A 189 -17.62 -9.51 -15.21
CA LYS A 189 -18.75 -9.09 -14.37
C LYS A 189 -18.33 -8.86 -12.91
N VAL A 190 -17.45 -9.70 -12.37
CA VAL A 190 -16.94 -9.54 -11.00
C VAL A 190 -15.96 -8.39 -10.88
N LEU A 191 -15.08 -8.17 -11.87
CA LEU A 191 -14.16 -7.02 -11.92
C LEU A 191 -14.88 -5.69 -12.10
N GLN A 192 -16.00 -5.67 -12.84
CA GLN A 192 -16.88 -4.51 -13.03
C GLN A 192 -17.75 -4.23 -11.80
N CYS A 193 -18.08 -5.26 -11.01
CA CYS A 193 -18.66 -5.07 -9.69
C CYS A 193 -17.58 -4.44 -8.78
N CYS A 194 -17.89 -3.32 -8.12
CA CYS A 194 -16.96 -2.32 -7.54
C CYS A 194 -15.96 -2.76 -6.43
N HIS A 195 -15.50 -4.02 -6.41
CA HIS A 195 -14.53 -4.59 -5.48
C HIS A 195 -13.10 -4.01 -5.60
N GLY A 196 -12.81 -3.25 -6.65
CA GLY A 196 -11.53 -2.53 -6.79
C GLY A 196 -11.28 -1.47 -5.72
N GLN A 197 -12.32 -1.01 -5.01
CA GLN A 197 -12.18 -0.01 -3.95
C GLN A 197 -11.49 -0.56 -2.69
N ALA A 198 -11.60 -1.86 -2.38
CA ALA A 198 -11.04 -2.41 -1.13
C ALA A 198 -9.55 -2.27 -1.07
N ILE A 199 -8.85 -2.49 -2.18
CA ILE A 199 -7.39 -2.34 -2.19
C ILE A 199 -7.01 -0.91 -1.86
N GLY A 200 -7.79 0.05 -2.38
CA GLY A 200 -7.57 1.45 -2.12
C GLY A 200 -7.65 1.75 -0.63
N TRP A 201 -8.71 1.25 0.01
CA TRP A 201 -8.93 1.37 1.44
C TRP A 201 -7.93 0.56 2.28
N ASN A 202 -7.49 -0.63 1.86
CA ASN A 202 -6.45 -1.41 2.55
C ASN A 202 -5.11 -0.69 2.49
N LEU A 203 -4.71 -0.20 1.31
CA LEU A 203 -3.50 0.59 1.17
C LEU A 203 -3.63 1.90 1.96
N MET A 204 -4.80 2.55 1.98
CA MET A 204 -5.14 3.73 2.81
C MET A 204 -4.96 3.48 4.28
N PHE A 205 -5.60 2.43 4.76
CA PHE A 205 -5.43 1.95 6.11
C PHE A 205 -3.95 1.73 6.45
N LEU A 206 -3.21 1.01 5.60
CA LEU A 206 -1.80 0.72 5.81
C LEU A 206 -0.93 1.98 5.78
N ALA A 207 -1.08 2.87 4.81
CA ALA A 207 -0.28 4.08 4.69
C ALA A 207 -0.60 5.08 5.81
N ASP A 208 -1.88 5.28 6.15
CA ASP A 208 -2.28 6.19 7.22
C ASP A 208 -1.71 5.77 8.59
N ASN A 209 -1.40 4.48 8.81
CA ASN A 209 -1.13 3.96 10.14
C ASN A 209 0.23 3.27 10.31
N ILE A 210 0.79 2.61 9.28
CA ILE A 210 2.21 2.21 9.28
C ILE A 210 3.08 3.47 9.29
N MET A 211 2.67 4.52 8.58
CA MET A 211 3.50 5.71 8.46
C MET A 211 3.38 6.66 9.67
N GLN A 212 2.39 6.47 10.54
CA GLN A 212 2.36 7.14 11.84
C GLN A 212 3.39 6.47 12.75
N ASP A 213 4.65 6.92 12.64
CA ASP A 213 5.81 6.50 13.44
C ASP A 213 5.71 6.96 14.91
N THR A 214 4.59 6.62 15.54
CA THR A 214 4.39 6.74 16.98
C THR A 214 3.89 5.39 17.49
N PRO A 215 4.79 4.42 17.73
CA PRO A 215 4.44 3.12 18.29
C PRO A 215 3.62 3.22 19.58
N ASN A 216 3.85 4.28 20.36
CA ASN A 216 3.14 4.57 21.61
C ASN A 216 1.71 5.11 21.40
N ALA A 217 1.35 5.51 20.17
CA ALA A 217 -0.01 5.92 19.79
C ALA A 217 -0.75 4.82 19.02
N TRP A 218 -0.11 3.65 18.80
CA TRP A 218 -0.77 2.43 18.33
C TRP A 218 -1.62 1.85 19.47
N GLY A 219 -2.62 2.61 19.88
CA GLY A 219 -3.61 2.22 20.86
C GLY A 219 -4.88 1.68 20.21
N PRO A 220 -5.91 1.42 21.01
CA PRO A 220 -7.21 1.01 20.51
C PRO A 220 -7.77 2.05 19.54
N LEU A 221 -8.35 1.58 18.43
CA LEU A 221 -9.22 2.43 17.60
C LEU A 221 -10.29 3.02 18.49
N LYS A 222 -10.38 4.36 18.52
CA LYS A 222 -11.50 5.03 19.20
C LYS A 222 -12.80 4.39 18.73
N SER A 223 -13.67 4.04 19.68
CA SER A 223 -14.88 3.28 19.42
C SER A 223 -15.81 3.94 18.39
N ASP A 224 -15.69 5.25 18.22
CA ASP A 224 -16.46 6.10 17.31
C ASP A 224 -15.75 6.41 15.97
N ALA A 225 -14.51 5.96 15.78
CA ALA A 225 -13.78 6.21 14.55
C ALA A 225 -14.56 5.67 13.34
N TYR A 226 -14.66 6.48 12.28
CA TYR A 226 -15.25 6.08 10.99
C TYR A 226 -14.72 4.71 10.55
N TYR A 227 -13.41 4.51 10.70
CA TYR A 227 -12.74 3.25 10.38
C TYR A 227 -13.32 2.04 11.13
N ARG A 228 -13.60 2.17 12.44
CA ARG A 228 -14.15 1.05 13.22
C ARG A 228 -15.59 0.72 12.86
N ARG A 229 -16.42 1.74 12.59
CA ARG A 229 -17.84 1.56 12.24
C ARG A 229 -18.03 0.97 10.84
N THR A 230 -17.22 1.43 9.88
CA THR A 230 -17.38 1.14 8.46
C THR A 230 -16.49 -0.02 8.02
N LEU A 231 -15.15 0.05 8.16
CA LEU A 231 -14.24 -0.98 7.62
C LEU A 231 -14.36 -2.37 8.27
N MET A 232 -14.57 -2.43 9.59
CA MET A 232 -14.66 -3.73 10.28
C MET A 232 -15.97 -4.46 9.96
N ASN A 233 -16.98 -3.74 9.47
CA ASN A 233 -18.32 -4.28 9.21
C ASN A 233 -18.67 -4.33 7.72
N ASP A 234 -18.01 -3.56 6.84
CA ASP A 234 -18.23 -3.56 5.40
C ASP A 234 -17.67 -4.83 4.77
N CYS A 235 -18.48 -5.88 4.78
CA CYS A 235 -18.11 -7.22 4.33
C CYS A 235 -18.21 -7.36 2.81
N ASP A 236 -17.89 -6.36 2.02
CA ASP A 236 -18.12 -6.38 0.58
C ASP A 236 -16.85 -6.63 -0.24
N GLY A 237 -15.67 -6.74 0.40
CA GLY A 237 -14.41 -6.75 -0.35
C GLY A 237 -14.23 -5.45 -1.15
N GLN A 238 -14.88 -4.35 -0.73
CA GLN A 238 -14.76 -2.98 -1.24
C GLN A 238 -14.12 -2.03 -0.21
N THR A 239 -14.01 -2.42 1.08
CA THR A 239 -13.35 -1.60 2.10
C THR A 239 -12.12 -2.28 2.74
N PHE A 240 -12.10 -3.60 2.95
CA PHE A 240 -10.92 -4.32 3.47
C PHE A 240 -10.90 -5.79 3.01
N LEU A 241 -9.71 -6.38 2.79
CA LEU A 241 -9.63 -7.82 2.43
C LEU A 241 -10.09 -8.65 3.63
N TYR A 242 -11.01 -9.59 3.43
CA TYR A 242 -11.71 -10.22 4.54
C TYR A 242 -10.78 -11.05 5.44
N GLY A 243 -9.99 -11.94 4.87
CA GLY A 243 -9.04 -12.78 5.61
C GLY A 243 -7.89 -11.96 6.23
N CYS A 244 -7.71 -10.72 5.79
CA CYS A 244 -6.75 -9.78 6.35
C CYS A 244 -7.27 -9.10 7.61
N ARG A 245 -8.58 -9.15 7.90
CA ARG A 245 -9.15 -8.56 9.12
C ARG A 245 -8.61 -9.18 10.39
N LYS A 246 -8.12 -10.42 10.35
CA LYS A 246 -7.47 -11.08 11.49
C LYS A 246 -6.17 -10.38 11.91
N TYR A 247 -5.60 -9.54 11.04
CA TYR A 247 -4.46 -8.69 11.35
C TYR A 247 -4.88 -7.37 12.02
N LEU A 248 -6.18 -7.10 12.09
CA LEU A 248 -6.79 -5.98 12.80
C LEU A 248 -7.35 -6.49 14.13
N THR A 249 -7.10 -5.81 15.25
CA THR A 249 -7.73 -6.15 16.54
C THR A 249 -8.46 -4.94 17.13
N ASP A 250 -9.46 -5.20 17.98
CA ASP A 250 -10.25 -4.14 18.64
C ASP A 250 -9.44 -3.27 19.62
N GLU A 251 -8.35 -3.83 20.15
CA GLU A 251 -7.52 -3.22 21.21
C GLU A 251 -6.20 -2.63 20.70
N VAL A 252 -5.66 -3.18 19.60
CA VAL A 252 -4.44 -2.68 18.95
C VAL A 252 -4.66 -2.68 17.45
N TYR A 253 -4.51 -1.52 16.84
CA TYR A 253 -4.66 -1.32 15.40
C TYR A 253 -3.76 -2.26 14.57
N MET A 254 -2.63 -2.71 15.14
CA MET A 254 -1.63 -3.57 14.51
C MET A 254 -1.10 -4.61 15.52
N LYS A 255 -1.22 -5.90 15.19
CA LYS A 255 -0.83 -7.00 16.08
C LYS A 255 0.69 -7.03 16.35
N ASP A 256 1.50 -6.90 15.32
CA ASP A 256 2.97 -6.82 15.34
C ASP A 256 3.52 -6.51 13.92
N PHE A 257 4.84 -6.33 13.79
CA PHE A 257 5.50 -6.04 12.51
C PHE A 257 5.37 -7.18 11.49
N ASP A 258 5.31 -8.43 11.94
CA ASP A 258 5.18 -9.58 11.04
C ASP A 258 3.79 -9.64 10.41
N ALA A 259 2.74 -9.36 11.18
CA ALA A 259 1.37 -9.24 10.70
C ALA A 259 1.23 -8.13 9.64
N ILE A 260 1.91 -7.00 9.82
CA ILE A 260 1.95 -5.90 8.84
C ILE A 260 2.62 -6.37 7.55
N LYS A 261 3.75 -7.05 7.66
CA LYS A 261 4.48 -7.59 6.52
C LYS A 261 3.61 -8.58 5.73
N GLU A 262 2.87 -9.44 6.42
CA GLU A 262 1.92 -10.36 5.79
C GLU A 262 0.75 -9.63 5.12
N LEU A 263 0.21 -8.59 5.77
CA LEU A 263 -0.84 -7.76 5.18
C LEU A 263 -0.37 -7.05 3.91
N CYS A 264 0.83 -6.44 3.92
CA CYS A 264 1.43 -5.82 2.74
C CYS A 264 1.65 -6.83 1.60
N LYS A 265 2.12 -8.05 1.92
CA LYS A 265 2.25 -9.14 0.93
C LYS A 265 0.89 -9.50 0.34
N LYS A 266 -0.17 -9.57 1.15
CA LYS A 266 -1.52 -9.89 0.69
C LYS A 266 -2.11 -8.80 -0.19
N CYS A 267 -1.91 -7.53 0.15
CA CYS A 267 -2.28 -6.41 -0.72
C CYS A 267 -1.54 -6.45 -2.06
N PHE A 268 -0.23 -6.71 -2.05
CA PHE A 268 0.55 -6.84 -3.28
C PHE A 268 0.12 -8.05 -4.12
N GLN A 269 -0.16 -9.19 -3.48
CA GLN A 269 -0.70 -10.39 -4.13
C GLN A 269 -2.02 -10.11 -4.84
N PHE A 270 -2.92 -9.44 -4.15
CA PHE A 270 -4.20 -9.05 -4.70
C PHE A 270 -4.02 -8.14 -5.93
N LEU A 271 -3.13 -7.14 -5.87
CA LEU A 271 -2.86 -6.21 -6.97
C LEU A 271 -2.38 -6.93 -8.23
N PHE A 272 -1.35 -7.78 -8.15
CA PHE A 272 -0.87 -8.46 -9.35
C PHE A 272 -1.88 -9.49 -9.87
N THR A 273 -2.70 -10.09 -9.00
CA THR A 273 -3.72 -11.05 -9.42
C THR A 273 -4.84 -10.34 -10.19
N LEU A 274 -5.25 -9.15 -9.76
CA LEU A 274 -6.18 -8.32 -10.52
C LEU A 274 -5.61 -7.90 -11.88
N GLU A 275 -4.36 -7.44 -11.93
CA GLU A 275 -3.71 -7.04 -13.20
C GLU A 275 -3.65 -8.23 -14.16
N MET A 276 -3.35 -9.43 -13.66
CA MET A 276 -3.36 -10.66 -14.43
C MET A 276 -4.75 -10.94 -15.02
N LEU A 277 -5.79 -10.89 -14.18
CA LEU A 277 -7.16 -11.18 -14.61
C LEU A 277 -7.70 -10.14 -15.58
N GLY A 278 -7.40 -8.85 -15.36
CA GLY A 278 -7.77 -7.76 -16.26
C GLY A 278 -7.16 -7.95 -17.65
N LYS A 279 -5.86 -8.29 -17.72
CA LYS A 279 -5.18 -8.64 -18.98
C LYS A 279 -5.82 -9.85 -19.66
N GLU A 280 -6.21 -10.88 -18.89
CA GLU A 280 -6.79 -12.11 -19.44
C GLU A 280 -8.13 -11.87 -20.15
N VAL A 281 -8.99 -11.02 -19.58
CA VAL A 281 -10.33 -10.79 -20.15
C VAL A 281 -10.40 -9.68 -21.17
N GLY A 282 -9.29 -8.96 -21.41
CA GLY A 282 -9.18 -7.95 -22.44
C GLY A 282 -9.98 -6.67 -22.18
N ASP A 283 -10.29 -6.37 -20.92
CA ASP A 283 -10.89 -5.08 -20.54
C ASP A 283 -9.81 -4.00 -20.41
N GLU A 284 -10.17 -2.75 -20.67
CA GLU A 284 -9.42 -1.52 -20.31
C GLU A 284 -9.23 -1.36 -18.79
N PHE A 285 -9.46 -2.41 -18.01
CA PHE A 285 -9.09 -2.55 -16.61
C PHE A 285 -7.58 -2.75 -16.50
N THR A 286 -6.80 -1.84 -17.07
CA THR A 286 -5.49 -1.57 -16.52
C THR A 286 -5.72 -1.04 -15.12
N ILE A 287 -5.06 -1.64 -14.12
CA ILE A 287 -5.03 -1.07 -12.78
C ILE A 287 -4.63 0.42 -12.87
N SER A 288 -3.89 0.83 -13.90
CA SER A 288 -3.20 2.10 -14.14
C SER A 288 -3.92 3.44 -13.91
N ASP A 289 -5.22 3.53 -13.59
CA ASP A 289 -5.81 4.80 -13.14
C ASP A 289 -6.62 4.71 -11.84
N GLY A 290 -7.14 3.55 -11.45
CA GLY A 290 -7.94 3.39 -10.22
C GLY A 290 -7.08 3.42 -8.95
N TRP A 291 -6.01 2.62 -8.89
CA TRP A 291 -5.02 2.71 -7.79
C TRP A 291 -4.21 4.01 -7.85
N LEU A 292 -4.03 4.60 -9.03
CA LEU A 292 -3.42 5.91 -9.21
C LEU A 292 -4.38 6.95 -8.66
N THR A 293 -5.71 6.76 -8.74
CA THR A 293 -6.70 7.58 -8.05
C THR A 293 -6.64 7.37 -6.54
N VAL A 294 -6.45 6.14 -6.06
CA VAL A 294 -6.19 5.89 -4.62
C VAL A 294 -4.88 6.58 -4.18
N LEU A 295 -3.76 6.37 -4.87
CA LEU A 295 -2.50 7.10 -4.67
C LEU A 295 -2.62 8.61 -4.88
N LYS A 296 -3.48 9.10 -5.78
CA LYS A 296 -3.85 10.52 -5.98
C LYS A 296 -4.91 10.99 -4.96
N MET A 297 -5.45 10.10 -4.12
CA MET A 297 -6.24 10.45 -2.94
C MET A 297 -5.31 10.56 -1.73
N PHE A 298 -4.19 9.83 -1.75
CA PHE A 298 -3.04 10.03 -0.85
C PHE A 298 -2.12 11.19 -1.24
N VAL A 299 -2.27 11.73 -2.46
CA VAL A 299 -1.43 12.79 -3.04
C VAL A 299 -2.23 13.97 -3.56
#